data_AF-A0A7V9HVN2-F1
#
_entry.id   AF-A0A7V9HVN2-F1
#
_cell.length_a   1.000
_cell.length_b   1.000
_cell.length_c   1.000
_cell.angle_alpha   90.00
_cell.angle_beta   90.00
_cell.angle_gamma   90.00
#
_symmetry.space_group_name_H-M   'P 1'
#
loop_
_entity.id
_entity.type
_entity.pdbx_description
1 polymer ?
#
loop_
_entity_poly.entity_id
_entity_poly.type
_entity_poly.pdbx_seq_one_letter_code
_entity_poly.pdbx_strand_id
1 'polypeptide(L)' 'MQYYGYLRRNPNDAPDGDFRGFDFWLGKLNQFNGNFVNAEMVKAFIVAGEYKQRFGP' A
#
# COMPACT_ATOMS: atom_id res chain seq x y z
N MET A 1 -19.13 1.33 -2.03
CA MET A 1 -17.78 1.79 -1.63
C MET A 1 -17.08 0.70 -0.84
N GLN A 2 -16.41 -0.22 -1.54
CA GLN A 2 -15.73 -1.38 -0.94
C GLN A 2 -14.24 -1.12 -0.60
N TYR A 3 -13.81 0.15 -0.62
CA TYR A 3 -12.45 0.57 -0.21
C TYR A 3 -12.32 0.86 1.29
N TYR A 4 -13.41 1.25 1.96
CA TYR A 4 -13.41 1.59 3.39
C TYR A 4 -13.21 0.38 4.31
N GLY A 5 -13.66 -0.81 3.90
CA GLY A 5 -13.73 -1.97 4.79
C GLY A 5 -12.37 -2.60 5.14
N TYR A 6 -11.41 -2.57 4.23
CA TYR A 6 -10.17 -3.35 4.38
C TYR A 6 -8.97 -2.56 4.90
N LEU A 7 -8.88 -1.25 4.62
CA LEU A 7 -7.70 -0.45 4.96
C LEU A 7 -7.97 0.66 5.98
N ARG A 8 -9.25 0.96 6.28
CA ARG A 8 -9.69 2.04 7.19
C ARG A 8 -8.99 3.41 6.96
N ARG A 9 -8.50 3.66 5.75
CA ARG A 9 -7.86 4.91 5.33
C ARG A 9 -8.12 5.15 3.85
N ASN A 10 -8.46 6.39 3.49
CA ASN A 10 -8.40 6.77 2.08
C ASN A 10 -6.92 6.88 1.65
N PRO A 11 -6.60 6.57 0.38
CA PRO A 11 -5.22 6.60 -0.08
C PRO A 11 -4.58 7.99 -0.09
N ASN A 12 -5.37 9.06 0.05
CA ASN A 12 -4.96 10.45 0.15
C ASN A 12 -5.20 11.06 1.54
N ASP A 13 -5.68 10.27 2.52
CA ASP A 13 -5.78 10.75 3.90
C ASP A 13 -4.37 11.03 4.44
N ALA A 14 -4.27 11.93 5.43
CA ALA A 14 -3.01 12.15 6.14
C ALA A 14 -2.44 10.80 6.63
N PRO A 15 -1.15 10.51 6.38
CA PRO A 15 -0.07 11.48 6.12
C PRO A 15 0.24 11.76 4.64
N ASP A 16 -0.32 11.00 3.69
CA ASP A 16 0.16 10.98 2.30
C ASP A 16 -0.32 12.21 1.48
N GLY A 17 -1.49 12.77 1.82
CA GLY A 17 -2.01 14.03 1.28
C GLY A 17 -2.32 14.05 -0.23
N ASP A 18 -1.94 12.99 -0.95
CA ASP A 18 -2.13 12.78 -2.38
C ASP A 18 -2.22 11.28 -2.72
N PHE A 19 -2.42 10.96 -4.01
CA PHE A 19 -2.61 9.59 -4.48
C PHE A 19 -1.33 8.94 -5.02
N ARG A 20 -0.15 9.58 -4.95
CA ARG A 20 1.06 9.08 -5.61
C ARG A 20 1.49 7.71 -5.10
N GLY A 21 1.35 7.46 -3.80
CA GLY A 21 1.63 6.15 -3.20
C GLY A 21 0.67 5.07 -3.70
N PHE A 22 -0.61 5.41 -3.80
CA PHE A 22 -1.63 4.52 -4.36
C PHE A 22 -1.36 4.20 -5.83
N ASP A 23 -1.13 5.21 -6.65
CA ASP A 23 -0.88 5.05 -8.09
C ASP A 23 0.39 4.24 -8.36
N PHE A 24 1.42 4.42 -7.53
CA PHE A 24 2.63 3.60 -7.58
C PHE A 24 2.33 2.11 -7.35
N TRP A 25 1.60 1.78 -6.28
CA TRP A 25 1.26 0.39 -5.96
C TRP A 25 0.27 -0.22 -6.95
N LEU A 26 -0.69 0.57 -7.45
CA LEU A 26 -1.61 0.15 -8.50
C LEU A 26 -0.85 -0.15 -9.81
N GLY A 27 0.06 0.74 -10.21
CA GLY A 27 0.91 0.53 -11.38
C GLY A 27 1.75 -0.73 -11.26
N LYS A 28 2.36 -0.96 -10.09
CA LYS A 28 3.12 -2.18 -9.81
C LYS A 28 2.24 -3.42 -9.92
N LEU A 29 1.08 -3.42 -9.26
CA LEU A 29 0.15 -4.55 -9.31
C LEU A 29 -0.29 -4.89 -10.75
N ASN A 30 -0.58 -3.86 -11.55
CA ASN A 30 -0.98 -4.01 -12.95
C ASN A 30 0.16 -4.60 -13.81
N GLN A 31 1.42 -4.22 -13.57
CA GLN A 31 2.58 -4.79 -14.27
C GLN A 31 2.74 -6.29 -14.02
N PHE A 32 2.29 -6.79 -12.87
CA PHE A 32 2.32 -8.20 -12.51
C PHE A 32 0.97 -8.89 -12.70
N ASN A 33 0.09 -8.36 -13.57
CA ASN A 33 -1.23 -8.92 -13.88
C ASN A 33 -2.08 -9.21 -12.63
N GLY A 34 -2.04 -8.34 -11.63
CA GLY A 34 -2.78 -8.53 -10.39
C GLY A 34 -2.13 -9.50 -9.39
N ASN A 35 -0.97 -10.08 -9.72
CA ASN A 35 -0.26 -10.97 -8.81
C ASN A 35 0.57 -10.17 -7.80
N PHE A 36 -0.01 -9.93 -6.62
CA PHE A 36 0.61 -9.18 -5.53
C PHE A 36 1.86 -9.86 -4.93
N VAL A 37 1.99 -11.19 -5.09
CA VAL A 37 3.16 -11.95 -4.64
C VAL A 37 4.35 -11.64 -5.55
N ASN A 38 4.14 -11.73 -6.87
CA ASN A 38 5.16 -11.38 -7.86
C ASN A 38 5.52 -9.88 -7.81
N ALA A 39 4.54 -9.02 -7.47
CA ALA A 39 4.77 -7.60 -7.23
C ALA A 39 5.47 -7.29 -5.89
N GLU A 40 5.79 -8.30 -5.08
CA GLU A 40 6.43 -8.20 -3.76
C GLU A 40 5.74 -7.21 -2.79
N MET A 41 4.43 -7.00 -2.92
CA MET A 41 3.74 -5.93 -2.19
C MET A 41 3.75 -6.17 -0.67
N VAL A 42 3.53 -7.41 -0.23
CA VAL A 42 3.53 -7.78 1.21
C VAL A 42 4.91 -7.56 1.84
N LYS A 43 5.97 -7.97 1.14
CA LYS A 43 7.34 -7.79 1.59
C LYS A 43 7.67 -6.31 1.72
N ALA A 44 7.33 -5.51 0.70
CA ALA A 44 7.54 -4.07 0.73
C ALA A 44 6.78 -3.38 1.87
N PHE A 45 5.55 -3.82 2.15
CA PHE A 45 4.77 -3.31 3.28
C PHE A 45 5.43 -3.59 4.63
N ILE A 46 5.91 -4.82 4.88
CA ILE A 46 6.56 -5.19 6.15
C ILE A 46 7.90 -4.47 6.34
N VAL A 47 8.65 -4.21 5.27
CA VAL A 47 9.93 -3.49 5.39
C VAL A 47 9.78 -1.97 5.44
N ALA A 48 8.59 -1.44 5.11
CA ALA A 48 8.32 0.00 5.09
C ALA A 48 8.61 0.64 6.45
N GLY A 49 9.13 1.87 6.40
CA GLY A 49 9.43 2.65 7.61
C GLY A 49 8.19 2.83 8.50
N GLU A 50 7.03 3.12 7.92
CA GLU A 50 5.77 3.28 8.67
C GLU A 50 5.37 2.00 9.41
N TYR A 51 5.47 0.83 8.75
CA TYR A 51 5.17 -0.45 9.38
C TYR A 51 6.11 -0.74 10.55
N LYS A 52 7.42 -0.52 10.36
CA LYS A 52 8.40 -0.70 11.43
C LYS A 52 8.23 0.29 12.58
N GLN A 53 7.87 1.55 12.29
CA GLN A 53 7.61 2.55 13.32
C GLN A 53 6.37 2.23 14.15
N ARG A 54 5.35 1.58 13.56
CA ARG A 54 4.12 1.21 14.26
C ARG A 54 4.19 -0.12 14.98
N PHE A 55 4.86 -1.10 14.37
CA PHE A 55 4.75 -2.52 14.74
C PHE A 55 6.11 -3.24 14.82
N GLY A 56 7.21 -2.57 14.52
CA GLY A 56 8.56 -3.10 14.74
C GLY A 56 8.95 -3.03 16.22
N PRO A 57 10.00 -3.78 16.62
CA PRO A 57 10.56 -3.72 17.97
C PRO A 57 11.18 -2.35 18.30
#